data_AF-A0A8T5MHT7-F1
#
_entry.id   AF-A0A8T5MHT7-F1
#
_cell.length_a   1.000
_cell.length_b   1.000
_cell.length_c   1.000
_cell.angle_alpha   90.00
_cell.angle_beta   90.00
_cell.angle_gamma   90.00
#
_symmetry.space_group_name_H-M   'P 1'
#
loop_
_entity.id
_entity.type
_entity.pdbx_description
1 polymer ?
#
loop_
_entity_poly.entity_id
_entity_poly.type
_entity_poly.pdbx_seq_one_letter_code
_entity_poly.pdbx_strand_id
1 'polypeptide(L)'
;MKKTALFVFIFLAIALVSGCTGDKVEQEIKTDEGTVKITGTMGDDSDWCPEGGDWTMSASLAEGDMSATWKIDRLITSGKYAGFCHVIYTATGPEGDSRMDYYFDESGENGYIEMDIGGQKISQEWHS
;
A
#
# COMPACT_ATOMS: atom_id res chain seq x y z
N MET A 1 18.60 -4.74 12.92
CA MET A 1 17.82 -4.56 14.16
C MET A 1 17.07 -3.24 14.22
N LYS A 2 17.60 -2.10 13.72
CA LYS A 2 16.87 -0.81 13.68
C LYS A 2 15.78 -0.71 12.58
N LYS A 3 16.04 -1.27 11.39
CA LYS A 3 15.08 -1.25 10.26
C LYS A 3 13.80 -2.04 10.56
N THR A 4 13.94 -3.22 11.19
CA THR A 4 12.80 -4.04 11.65
C THR A 4 11.99 -3.34 12.75
N ALA A 5 12.62 -2.55 13.61
CA ALA A 5 11.91 -1.77 14.62
C ALA A 5 11.07 -0.64 14.00
N LEU A 6 11.56 0.01 12.93
CA LEU A 6 10.83 1.05 12.21
C LEU A 6 9.56 0.49 11.53
N PHE A 7 9.68 -0.64 10.81
CA PHE A 7 8.54 -1.28 10.15
C PHE A 7 7.47 -1.77 11.15
N VAL A 8 7.86 -2.29 12.31
CA VAL A 8 6.92 -2.73 13.37
C VAL A 8 6.23 -1.55 14.04
N PHE A 9 6.94 -0.44 14.27
CA PHE A 9 6.33 0.78 14.83
C PHE A 9 5.33 1.44 13.87
N ILE A 10 5.59 1.34 12.56
CA ILE A 10 4.68 1.83 11.50
C ILE A 10 3.40 0.98 11.44
N PHE A 11 3.51 -0.35 11.53
CA PHE A 11 2.34 -1.23 11.60
C PHE A 11 1.47 -0.96 12.83
N LEU A 12 2.09 -0.63 13.97
CA LEU A 12 1.38 -0.27 15.21
C LEU A 12 0.70 1.11 15.12
N ALA A 13 1.30 2.06 14.39
CA ALA A 13 0.71 3.38 14.17
C ALA A 13 -0.53 3.30 13.28
N ILE A 14 -0.54 2.43 12.27
CA ILE A 14 -1.69 2.19 11.38
C ILE A 14 -2.91 1.66 12.17
N ALA A 15 -2.70 0.78 13.14
CA ALA A 15 -3.79 0.24 13.98
C ALA A 15 -4.48 1.33 14.84
N LEU A 16 -3.78 2.39 15.21
CA LEU A 16 -4.30 3.49 16.03
C LEU A 16 -5.13 4.52 15.24
N VAL A 17 -5.11 4.49 13.90
CA VAL A 17 -5.87 5.44 13.05
C VAL A 17 -7.28 4.93 12.71
N SER A 18 -7.64 3.73 13.15
CA SER A 18 -8.98 3.12 12.97
C SER A 18 -10.13 3.86 13.69
N GLY A 19 -9.84 4.97 14.41
CA GLY A 19 -10.80 5.74 15.19
C GLY A 19 -11.16 7.13 14.65
N CYS A 20 -10.66 7.57 13.49
CA CYS A 20 -10.96 8.91 12.96
C CYS A 20 -11.87 8.86 11.72
N THR A 21 -13.16 9.07 11.95
CA THR A 21 -14.15 9.42 10.92
C THR A 21 -13.82 10.82 10.38
N GLY A 22 -13.29 10.92 9.16
CA GLY A 22 -13.01 12.22 8.51
C GLY A 22 -11.86 12.24 7.50
N ASP A 23 -12.13 11.67 6.33
CA ASP A 23 -11.59 11.91 4.97
C ASP A 23 -10.09 11.90 4.66
N LYS A 24 -9.17 12.40 5.46
CA LYS A 24 -7.73 12.40 5.09
C LYS A 24 -6.83 12.27 6.30
N VAL A 25 -5.97 11.26 6.27
CA VAL A 25 -4.87 11.09 7.23
C VAL A 25 -3.65 11.80 6.65
N GLU A 26 -3.11 12.80 7.35
CA GLU A 26 -1.78 13.34 7.04
C GLU A 26 -0.90 13.25 8.29
N GLN A 27 0.27 12.64 8.16
CA GLN A 27 1.25 12.54 9.23
C GLN A 27 2.65 12.85 8.69
N GLU A 28 3.39 13.72 9.39
CA GLU A 28 4.77 14.05 9.07
C GLU A 28 5.68 13.64 10.22
N ILE A 29 6.75 12.91 9.92
CA ILE A 29 7.75 12.44 10.87
C ILE A 29 9.10 12.99 10.42
N LYS A 30 9.71 13.83 11.26
CA LYS A 30 11.08 14.32 11.06
C LYS A 30 12.06 13.42 11.79
N THR A 31 13.08 12.94 11.08
CA THR A 31 14.17 12.15 11.62
C THR A 31 15.50 12.85 11.33
N ASP A 32 16.57 12.42 11.98
CA ASP A 32 17.93 12.95 11.72
C ASP A 32 18.41 12.65 10.29
N GLU A 33 17.76 11.70 9.61
CA GLU A 33 18.09 11.23 8.25
C GLU A 33 17.21 11.86 7.16
N GLY A 34 16.13 12.56 7.53
CA GLY A 34 15.21 13.17 6.57
C GLY A 34 13.78 13.37 7.10
N THR A 35 12.85 13.62 6.18
CA THR A 35 11.42 13.80 6.51
C THR A 35 10.59 12.72 5.82
N VAL A 36 9.71 12.07 6.57
CA VAL A 36 8.73 11.10 6.07
C VAL A 36 7.34 11.72 6.19
N LYS A 37 6.59 11.76 5.09
CA LYS A 37 5.19 12.16 5.05
C LYS A 37 4.33 10.96 4.68
N ILE A 38 3.25 10.75 5.40
CA ILE A 38 2.22 9.75 5.13
C ILE A 38 0.93 10.53 4.88
N THR A 39 0.31 10.29 3.74
CA THR A 39 -1.01 10.82 3.38
C THR A 39 -1.91 9.66 3.00
N GLY A 40 -3.16 9.65 3.43
CA GLY A 40 -4.12 8.65 2.99
C GLY A 40 -5.53 9.18 2.95
N THR A 41 -6.31 8.70 1.99
CA THR A 41 -7.75 8.92 1.89
C THR A 41 -8.43 7.57 2.14
N MET A 42 -9.45 7.57 3.00
CA MET A 42 -10.35 6.41 3.08
C MET A 42 -11.23 6.39 1.82
N GLY A 43 -11.42 5.21 1.23
CA GLY A 43 -12.42 5.02 0.17
C GLY A 43 -13.84 5.01 0.75
N ASP A 44 -14.83 4.63 -0.06
CA ASP A 44 -16.22 4.44 0.40
C ASP A 44 -16.28 3.35 1.49
N ASP A 45 -16.57 3.73 2.73
CA ASP A 45 -16.49 2.88 3.92
C ASP A 45 -17.61 1.83 4.04
N SER A 46 -18.50 1.76 3.04
CA SER A 46 -19.60 0.81 3.00
C SER A 46 -19.19 -0.60 2.54
N ASP A 47 -18.02 -0.74 1.90
CA ASP A 47 -17.52 -2.00 1.36
C ASP A 47 -16.16 -2.41 1.99
N TRP A 48 -15.92 -3.72 2.11
CA TRP A 48 -14.63 -4.25 2.59
C TRP A 48 -13.47 -3.97 1.63
N CYS A 49 -13.78 -3.76 0.34
CA CYS A 49 -12.85 -3.32 -0.70
C CYS A 49 -13.27 -1.91 -1.17
N PRO A 50 -12.97 -0.86 -0.41
CA PRO A 50 -13.48 0.48 -0.65
C PRO A 50 -12.75 1.13 -1.83
N GLU A 51 -13.37 1.11 -3.02
CA GLU A 51 -12.80 1.67 -4.25
C GLU A 51 -12.40 3.14 -4.04
N GLY A 52 -11.21 3.50 -4.55
CA GLY A 52 -10.70 4.86 -4.49
C GLY A 52 -9.94 5.21 -3.20
N GLY A 53 -9.92 4.33 -2.19
CA GLY A 53 -9.03 4.50 -1.04
C GLY A 53 -7.56 4.46 -1.46
N ASP A 54 -6.75 5.39 -0.97
CA ASP A 54 -5.36 5.52 -1.37
C ASP A 54 -4.45 5.97 -0.23
N TRP A 55 -3.29 5.35 -0.10
CA TRP A 55 -2.33 5.62 0.97
C TRP A 55 -0.97 5.86 0.30
N THR A 56 -0.47 7.08 0.40
CA THR A 56 0.84 7.47 -0.11
C THR A 56 1.78 7.76 1.04
N MET A 57 2.93 7.11 1.03
CA MET A 57 4.08 7.45 1.84
C MET A 57 5.11 8.11 0.95
N SER A 58 5.68 9.23 1.37
CA SER A 58 6.85 9.85 0.75
C SER A 58 7.93 10.08 1.80
N ALA A 59 9.18 9.93 1.40
CA ALA A 59 10.34 10.16 2.25
C ALA A 59 11.37 10.95 1.46
N SER A 60 11.81 12.08 2.03
CA SER A 60 12.94 12.85 1.54
C SER A 60 14.14 12.56 2.42
N LEU A 61 15.06 11.74 1.92
CA LEU A 61 16.28 11.32 2.61
C LEU A 61 17.51 11.92 1.91
N ALA A 62 18.65 11.93 2.59
CA ALA A 62 19.91 12.43 2.02
C ALA A 62 20.33 11.70 0.72
N GLU A 63 19.91 10.44 0.56
CA GLU A 63 20.22 9.57 -0.59
C GLU A 63 19.26 9.77 -1.78
N GLY A 64 18.16 10.50 -1.59
CA GLY A 64 17.15 10.76 -2.61
C GLY A 64 15.72 10.69 -2.08
N ASP A 65 14.78 11.19 -2.88
CA ASP A 65 13.36 11.08 -2.59
C ASP A 65 12.84 9.69 -2.96
N MET A 66 11.95 9.16 -2.13
CA MET A 66 11.23 7.92 -2.37
C MET A 66 9.74 8.14 -2.10
N SER A 67 8.89 7.43 -2.81
CA SER A 67 7.47 7.37 -2.48
C SER A 67 6.89 5.98 -2.75
N ALA A 68 5.89 5.60 -1.97
CA ALA A 68 5.13 4.38 -2.14
C ALA A 68 3.63 4.71 -2.05
N THR A 69 2.84 4.25 -3.00
CA THR A 69 1.39 4.45 -3.04
C THR A 69 0.70 3.10 -3.06
N TRP A 70 -0.27 2.92 -2.17
CA TRP A 70 -1.16 1.78 -2.07
C TRP A 70 -2.57 2.26 -2.43
N LYS A 71 -3.08 1.88 -3.60
CA LYS A 71 -4.39 2.34 -4.09
C LYS A 71 -5.34 1.18 -4.29
N ILE A 72 -6.50 1.24 -3.64
CA ILE A 72 -7.59 0.30 -3.84
C ILE A 72 -8.27 0.62 -5.17
N ASP A 73 -8.12 -0.28 -6.14
CA ASP A 73 -8.67 -0.10 -7.49
C ASP A 73 -10.13 -0.50 -7.56
N ARG A 74 -10.47 -1.75 -7.19
CA ARG A 74 -11.86 -2.26 -7.18
C ARG A 74 -11.96 -3.67 -6.59
N LEU A 75 -13.18 -4.08 -6.26
CA LEU A 75 -13.52 -5.50 -6.12
C LEU A 75 -13.68 -6.15 -7.50
N ILE A 76 -12.95 -7.24 -7.77
CA ILE A 76 -13.05 -7.96 -9.04
C ILE A 76 -14.27 -8.88 -9.03
N THR A 77 -15.16 -8.73 -10.00
CA THR A 77 -16.46 -9.44 -10.04
C THR A 77 -16.49 -10.62 -11.01
N SER A 78 -15.45 -10.83 -11.81
CA SER A 78 -15.40 -11.93 -12.79
C SER A 78 -13.97 -12.33 -13.14
N GLY A 79 -13.80 -13.52 -13.73
CA GLY A 79 -12.50 -14.04 -14.15
C GLY A 79 -11.69 -14.71 -13.03
N LYS A 80 -10.37 -14.84 -13.25
CA LYS A 80 -9.45 -15.54 -12.34
C LYS A 80 -9.46 -14.95 -10.92
N TYR A 81 -9.59 -13.63 -10.81
CA TYR A 81 -9.52 -12.91 -9.54
C TYR A 81 -10.90 -12.54 -8.98
N ALA A 82 -11.98 -13.18 -9.46
CA ALA A 82 -13.32 -12.90 -8.96
C ALA A 82 -13.40 -13.11 -7.44
N GLY A 83 -13.93 -12.12 -6.72
CA GLY A 83 -14.01 -12.10 -5.26
C GLY A 83 -12.79 -11.50 -4.55
N PHE A 84 -11.74 -11.12 -5.28
CA PHE A 84 -10.55 -10.48 -4.71
C PHE A 84 -10.61 -8.96 -4.86
N CYS A 85 -10.16 -8.24 -3.84
CA CYS A 85 -9.90 -6.81 -3.88
C CYS A 85 -8.59 -6.56 -4.62
N HIS A 86 -8.65 -5.77 -5.68
CA HIS A 86 -7.49 -5.38 -6.45
C HIS A 86 -6.89 -4.09 -5.87
N VAL A 87 -5.62 -4.14 -5.53
CA VAL A 87 -4.84 -3.01 -5.04
C VAL A 87 -3.60 -2.84 -5.88
N ILE A 88 -3.38 -1.61 -6.31
CA ILE A 88 -2.20 -1.19 -7.05
C ILE A 88 -1.19 -0.63 -6.05
N TYR A 89 -0.05 -1.27 -5.93
CA TYR A 89 1.11 -0.74 -5.25
C TYR A 89 2.10 -0.14 -6.26
N THR A 90 2.53 1.09 -6.02
CA THR A 90 3.57 1.75 -6.82
C THR A 90 4.64 2.29 -5.90
N ALA A 91 5.89 1.87 -6.10
CA ALA A 91 7.03 2.45 -5.40
C ALA A 91 7.95 3.15 -6.40
N THR A 92 8.27 4.41 -6.12
CA THR A 92 9.13 5.30 -6.88
C THR A 92 10.35 5.63 -6.04
N GLY A 93 11.52 5.52 -6.64
CA GLY A 93 12.77 5.93 -6.02
C GLY A 93 13.83 6.31 -7.04
N PRO A 94 15.07 6.55 -6.59
CA PRO A 94 16.17 6.97 -7.46
C PRO A 94 16.51 5.96 -8.57
N GLU A 95 16.21 4.68 -8.36
CA GLU A 95 16.46 3.60 -9.33
C GLU A 95 15.31 3.42 -10.34
N GLY A 96 14.20 4.15 -10.18
CA GLY A 96 13.03 4.11 -11.06
C GLY A 96 11.74 3.71 -10.34
N ASP A 97 10.70 3.52 -11.14
CA ASP A 97 9.38 3.13 -10.68
C ASP A 97 9.19 1.61 -10.74
N SER A 98 8.55 1.08 -9.72
CA SER A 98 8.09 -0.31 -9.65
C SER A 98 6.59 -0.33 -9.38
N ARG A 99 5.89 -1.24 -10.05
CA ARG A 99 4.45 -1.44 -9.89
C ARG A 99 4.17 -2.90 -9.59
N MET A 100 3.31 -3.14 -8.63
CA MET A 100 2.83 -4.46 -8.25
C MET A 100 1.31 -4.40 -8.10
N ASP A 101 0.60 -5.37 -8.65
CA ASP A 101 -0.85 -5.50 -8.55
C ASP A 101 -1.14 -6.63 -7.54
N TYR A 102 -1.78 -6.29 -6.43
CA TYR A 102 -2.17 -7.19 -5.35
C TYR A 102 -3.64 -7.54 -5.47
N TYR A 103 -3.97 -8.82 -5.28
CA TYR A 103 -5.33 -9.32 -5.22
C TYR A 103 -5.46 -10.10 -3.92
N PHE A 104 -6.33 -9.71 -3.01
CA PHE A 104 -6.57 -10.44 -1.76
C PHE A 104 -8.07 -10.58 -1.50
N ASP A 105 -8.46 -11.70 -0.88
CA ASP A 105 -9.84 -11.89 -0.45
C ASP A 105 -10.15 -11.11 0.84
N GLU A 106 -11.41 -11.10 1.26
CA GLU A 106 -11.84 -10.40 2.48
C GLU A 106 -11.14 -10.89 3.75
N SER A 107 -10.69 -12.16 3.76
CA SER A 107 -9.95 -12.73 4.88
C SER A 107 -8.49 -12.27 4.94
N GLY A 108 -7.91 -11.89 3.81
CA GLY A 108 -6.48 -11.62 3.65
C GLY A 108 -5.60 -12.88 3.65
N GLU A 109 -6.17 -14.06 3.86
CA GLU A 109 -5.44 -15.34 3.90
C GLU A 109 -5.04 -15.81 2.50
N ASN A 110 -5.83 -15.48 1.48
CA ASN A 110 -5.58 -15.85 0.09
C ASN A 110 -5.26 -14.63 -0.76
N GLY A 111 -4.36 -14.80 -1.72
CA GLY A 111 -4.17 -13.76 -2.73
C GLY A 111 -3.13 -14.03 -3.79
N TYR A 112 -2.98 -13.03 -4.67
CA TYR A 112 -2.05 -13.02 -5.78
C TYR A 112 -1.27 -11.72 -5.85
N ILE A 113 0.02 -11.80 -6.10
CA ILE A 113 0.87 -10.66 -6.45
C ILE A 113 1.22 -10.80 -7.92
N GLU A 114 0.89 -9.79 -8.71
CA GLU A 114 1.37 -9.65 -10.08
C GLU A 114 2.42 -8.54 -10.18
N MET A 115 3.46 -8.80 -10.95
CA MET A 115 4.53 -7.86 -11.24
C MET A 115 4.84 -7.88 -12.72
N ASP A 116 5.16 -6.74 -13.31
CA ASP A 116 5.72 -6.63 -14.65
C ASP A 116 7.23 -6.38 -14.53
N ILE A 117 8.02 -7.34 -14.99
CA ILE A 117 9.48 -7.22 -15.04
C ILE A 117 9.90 -7.32 -16.51
N GLY A 118 10.23 -6.18 -17.11
CA GLY A 118 10.71 -6.12 -18.49
C GLY A 118 9.69 -6.57 -19.53
N GLY A 119 8.40 -6.34 -19.31
CA GLY A 119 7.29 -6.76 -20.18
C GLY A 119 6.81 -8.19 -19.90
N GLN A 120 7.43 -8.89 -18.95
CA GLN A 120 6.98 -10.20 -18.51
C GLN A 120 6.16 -10.07 -17.24
N LYS A 121 4.89 -10.48 -17.31
CA LYS A 121 4.04 -10.62 -16.13
C LYS A 121 4.41 -11.88 -15.35
N ILE A 122 4.74 -11.69 -14.08
CA ILE A 122 4.97 -12.74 -13.10
C ILE A 122 3.81 -12.68 -12.11
N SER A 123 3.20 -13.84 -11.83
CA SER A 123 2.12 -13.97 -10.84
C SER A 123 2.55 -14.97 -9.78
N GLN A 124 2.45 -14.58 -8.52
CA GLN A 124 2.68 -15.44 -7.36
C GLN A 124 1.40 -15.52 -6.54
N GLU A 125 0.96 -16.73 -6.24
CA GLU A 125 -0.12 -16.99 -5.30
C GLU A 125 0.44 -17.12 -3.88
N TRP A 126 -0.31 -16.65 -2.89
CA TRP A 126 -0.03 -16.92 -1.48
C TRP A 126 -1.27 -17.47 -0.78
N HIS A 127 -1.00 -18.24 0.28
CA HIS A 127 -1.98 -18.77 1.22
C HIS A 127 -1.35 -18.72 2.62
N SER A 128 -1.98 -18.03 3.58
CA SER A 128 -1.49 -17.86 4.95
C SER A 128 -2.21 -18.75 5.96
#